data_AF-A0A3C0ZAE6-F1
#
_entry.id   AF-A0A3C0ZAE6-F1
#
_cell.length_a   1.000
_cell.length_b   1.000
_cell.length_c   1.000
_cell.angle_alpha   90.00
_cell.angle_beta   90.00
_cell.angle_gamma   90.00
#
_symmetry.space_group_name_H-M   'P 1'
#
loop_
_entity.id
_entity.type
_entity.pdbx_description
1 polymer ?
#
loop_
_entity_poly.entity_id
_entity_poly.type
_entity_poly.pdbx_seq_one_letter_code
_entity_poly.pdbx_strand_id
1 'polypeptide(L)'
;MVIPSGRSTVGFTGYELNSYLLALGVSTGTTSEFDVRIKSSINAKITVVYSALAGLKAIPFASTSYLYAIGAYEDWVEANAESLISPTSNGIYTGIINFPEEKLTFKLTPERNWSNSYGETEPGKIVYNGGQDIKAPRAGNLELEVNTTANTISYKDHSWGIIGSATPKGWDADTDMKFDNANQVWKLTVSLTAGEIKFRKNHDWGTNFGGTNGTLAAGGANIAVANAGTYDIVVDFNANTYTLTKK
;
A
#
# COMPACT_ATOMS: atom_id res chain seq x y z
N MET A 1 -0.75 10.87 -25.65
CA MET A 1 -1.88 10.64 -26.58
C MET A 1 -1.53 11.14 -27.97
N VAL A 2 -1.97 10.47 -29.03
CA VAL A 2 -1.77 10.88 -30.44
C VAL A 2 -3.11 11.34 -31.01
N ILE A 3 -3.15 12.51 -31.63
CA ILE A 3 -4.34 13.04 -32.30
C ILE A 3 -4.41 12.47 -33.72
N PRO A 4 -5.49 11.78 -34.13
CA PRO A 4 -5.61 11.26 -35.49
C PRO A 4 -5.55 12.35 -36.57
N SER A 5 -5.02 11.99 -37.74
CA SER A 5 -4.98 12.89 -38.90
C SER A 5 -6.39 13.40 -39.26
N GLY A 6 -6.49 14.69 -39.61
CA GLY A 6 -7.76 15.34 -39.99
C GLY A 6 -8.62 15.82 -38.82
N ARG A 7 -8.19 15.65 -37.56
CA ARG A 7 -8.87 16.21 -36.38
C ARG A 7 -8.28 17.57 -36.00
N SER A 8 -9.14 18.56 -35.80
CA SER A 8 -8.77 19.89 -35.27
C SER A 8 -9.09 20.07 -33.79
N THR A 9 -9.77 19.11 -33.17
CA THR A 9 -10.16 19.13 -31.75
C THR A 9 -9.90 17.78 -31.09
N VAL A 10 -9.57 17.85 -29.80
CA VAL A 10 -9.49 16.71 -28.88
C VAL A 10 -10.26 17.08 -27.62
N GLY A 11 -11.12 16.16 -27.16
CA GLY A 11 -11.86 16.31 -25.91
C GLY A 11 -11.43 15.23 -24.93
N PHE A 12 -11.63 15.52 -23.65
CA PHE A 12 -11.43 14.58 -22.56
C PHE A 12 -12.74 14.47 -21.78
N THR A 13 -13.06 13.26 -21.34
CA THR A 13 -14.00 13.10 -20.24
C THR A 13 -13.39 13.71 -18.96
N GLY A 14 -14.24 14.07 -18.01
CA GLY A 14 -13.76 14.54 -16.70
C GLY A 14 -12.86 13.51 -16.02
N TYR A 15 -13.13 12.21 -16.22
CA TYR A 15 -12.31 11.12 -15.71
C TYR A 15 -10.93 11.05 -16.37
N GLU A 16 -10.85 11.10 -17.71
CA GLU A 16 -9.55 11.09 -18.42
C GLU A 16 -8.69 12.28 -18.04
N LEU A 17 -9.27 13.49 -17.99
CA LEU A 17 -8.55 14.68 -17.54
C LEU A 17 -8.08 14.51 -16.10
N ASN A 18 -8.93 14.00 -15.21
CA ASN A 18 -8.57 13.74 -13.82
C ASN A 18 -7.39 12.76 -13.72
N SER A 19 -7.41 11.64 -14.47
CA SER A 19 -6.30 10.67 -14.49
C SER A 19 -4.98 11.29 -14.95
N TYR A 20 -4.99 12.17 -15.95
CA TYR A 20 -3.77 12.87 -16.37
C TYR A 20 -3.25 13.83 -15.29
N LEU A 21 -4.15 14.55 -14.62
CA LEU A 21 -3.78 15.47 -13.53
C LEU A 21 -3.20 14.72 -12.33
N LEU A 22 -3.82 13.60 -11.95
CA LEU A 22 -3.32 12.72 -10.90
C LEU A 22 -1.93 12.14 -11.25
N ALA A 23 -1.69 11.75 -12.50
CA ALA A 23 -0.39 11.29 -12.97
C ALA A 23 0.68 12.40 -13.00
N LEU A 24 0.29 13.67 -13.13
CA LEU A 24 1.18 14.82 -12.96
C LEU A 24 1.50 15.13 -11.49
N GLY A 25 0.85 14.46 -10.54
CA GLY A 25 1.06 14.64 -9.11
C GLY A 25 0.47 15.94 -8.55
N VAL A 26 -0.49 16.56 -9.24
CA VAL A 26 -1.17 17.76 -8.71
C VAL A 26 -2.14 17.40 -7.57
N SER A 27 -2.35 18.33 -6.64
CA SER A 27 -3.20 18.11 -5.46
C SER A 27 -4.69 17.97 -5.82
N THR A 28 -5.40 17.11 -5.09
CA THR A 28 -6.84 16.89 -5.23
C THR A 28 -7.63 17.79 -4.29
N GLY A 29 -8.91 18.06 -4.61
CA GLY A 29 -9.82 18.85 -3.78
C GLY A 29 -9.55 20.36 -3.76
N THR A 30 -8.45 20.81 -4.38
CA THR A 30 -8.10 22.22 -4.56
C THR A 30 -7.96 22.56 -6.04
N THR A 31 -8.06 23.85 -6.39
CA THR A 31 -7.76 24.28 -7.76
C THR A 31 -6.30 24.04 -8.07
N SER A 32 -6.04 23.27 -9.12
CA SER A 32 -4.72 23.01 -9.67
C SER A 32 -4.57 23.72 -11.01
N GLU A 33 -3.43 24.38 -11.21
CA GLU A 33 -3.04 25.02 -12.47
C GLU A 33 -2.09 24.10 -13.23
N PHE A 34 -2.28 23.98 -14.54
CA PHE A 34 -1.46 23.13 -15.39
C PHE A 34 -1.44 23.68 -16.82
N ASP A 35 -0.33 23.45 -17.52
CA ASP A 35 -0.20 23.84 -18.92
C ASP A 35 -0.43 22.67 -19.85
N VAL A 36 -1.14 22.94 -20.95
CA VAL A 36 -1.25 22.02 -22.08
C VAL A 36 -0.57 22.62 -23.31
N ARG A 37 0.06 21.75 -24.11
CA ARG A 37 0.57 22.10 -25.45
C ARG A 37 0.47 20.93 -26.39
N ILE A 38 0.38 21.24 -27.68
CA ILE A 38 0.35 20.25 -28.76
C ILE A 38 1.77 20.10 -29.32
N LYS A 39 2.22 18.86 -29.48
CA LYS A 39 3.46 18.49 -30.19
C LYS A 39 3.07 17.93 -31.56
N SER A 40 3.60 18.51 -32.63
CA SER A 40 3.45 17.97 -34.00
C SER A 40 4.78 17.42 -34.50
N SER A 41 4.75 16.18 -35.00
CA SER A 41 5.89 15.45 -35.51
C SER A 41 5.46 14.61 -36.70
N ILE A 42 6.17 14.72 -37.83
CA ILE A 42 5.84 13.98 -39.06
C ILE A 42 6.76 12.75 -39.21
N ASN A 43 8.08 12.95 -39.04
CA ASN A 43 9.08 11.89 -39.01
C ASN A 43 10.36 12.41 -38.32
N ALA A 44 11.32 11.53 -38.05
CA ALA A 44 12.55 11.87 -37.33
C ALA A 44 13.47 12.88 -38.07
N LYS A 45 13.23 13.15 -39.37
CA LYS A 45 14.02 14.10 -40.17
C LYS A 45 13.45 15.51 -40.18
N ILE A 46 12.21 15.70 -39.71
CA ILE A 46 11.56 17.00 -39.64
C ILE A 46 11.53 17.44 -38.18
N THR A 47 12.06 18.63 -37.91
CA THR A 47 12.05 19.20 -36.56
C THR A 47 10.63 19.28 -36.03
N VAL A 48 10.44 18.76 -34.82
CA VAL A 48 9.18 18.82 -34.09
C VAL A 48 8.82 20.28 -33.82
N VAL A 49 7.55 20.63 -33.99
CA VAL A 49 7.00 21.93 -33.58
C VAL A 49 6.05 21.77 -32.40
N TYR A 50 6.02 22.79 -31.54
CA TYR A 50 5.15 22.86 -30.38
C TYR A 50 4.23 24.07 -30.49
N SER A 51 2.98 23.94 -30.03
CA SER A 51 2.13 25.12 -29.79
C SER A 51 2.68 25.94 -28.63
N ALA A 52 2.16 27.17 -28.47
CA ALA A 52 2.24 27.88 -27.21
C ALA A 52 1.61 27.05 -26.06
N LEU A 53 2.05 27.30 -24.83
CA LEU A 53 1.40 26.76 -23.63
C LEU A 53 0.05 27.44 -23.45
N ALA A 54 -0.97 26.64 -23.17
CA ALA A 54 -2.26 27.12 -22.71
C ALA A 54 -2.43 26.70 -21.25
N GLY A 55 -2.49 27.69 -20.36
CA GLY A 55 -2.76 27.48 -18.95
C GLY A 55 -4.22 27.13 -18.72
N LEU A 56 -4.47 26.05 -18.00
CA LEU A 56 -5.79 25.57 -17.63
C LEU A 56 -5.88 25.41 -16.11
N LYS A 57 -7.11 25.41 -15.61
CA LYS A 57 -7.42 25.17 -14.20
C LYS A 57 -8.45 24.05 -14.09
N ALA A 58 -8.25 23.16 -13.15
CA ALA A 58 -9.21 22.13 -12.79
C ALA A 58 -9.13 21.85 -11.29
N ILE A 59 -10.16 21.23 -10.74
CA ILE A 59 -10.15 20.69 -9.38
C ILE A 59 -10.11 19.17 -9.52
N PRO A 60 -8.93 18.53 -9.44
CA PRO A 60 -8.83 17.08 -9.49
C PRO A 60 -9.56 16.46 -8.29
N PHE A 61 -10.20 15.32 -8.51
CA PHE A 61 -10.77 14.52 -7.45
C PHE A 61 -9.91 13.28 -7.20
N ALA A 62 -9.83 12.86 -5.93
CA ALA A 62 -9.18 11.60 -5.59
C ALA A 62 -9.94 10.46 -6.27
N SER A 63 -9.20 9.62 -6.99
CA SER A 63 -9.71 8.37 -7.53
C SER A 63 -8.84 7.30 -6.90
N THR A 64 -9.39 6.50 -5.99
CA THR A 64 -8.63 5.40 -5.41
C THR A 64 -8.56 4.27 -6.43
N SER A 65 -7.36 3.74 -6.68
CA SER A 65 -7.18 2.50 -7.43
C SER A 65 -6.41 1.47 -6.61
N TYR A 66 -6.45 0.22 -7.05
CA TYR A 66 -5.84 -0.90 -6.34
C TYR A 66 -4.97 -1.75 -7.26
N LEU A 67 -3.98 -2.40 -6.66
CA LEU A 67 -3.39 -3.63 -7.18
C LEU A 67 -3.65 -4.74 -6.17
N TYR A 68 -3.73 -5.98 -6.62
CA TYR A 68 -3.87 -7.14 -5.77
C TYR A 68 -2.62 -8.00 -5.90
N ALA A 69 -2.03 -8.38 -4.78
CA ALA A 69 -0.92 -9.32 -4.79
C ALA A 69 -1.47 -10.74 -4.70
N ILE A 70 -1.27 -11.56 -5.71
CA ILE A 70 -1.73 -12.96 -5.71
C ILE A 70 -0.51 -13.86 -5.75
N GLY A 71 -0.40 -14.83 -4.85
CA GLY A 71 0.84 -15.60 -4.74
C GLY A 71 0.88 -16.65 -3.65
N ALA A 72 2.08 -17.22 -3.48
CA ALA A 72 2.34 -18.32 -2.57
C ALA A 72 1.97 -18.01 -1.11
N TYR A 73 2.04 -16.73 -0.69
CA TYR A 73 1.76 -16.31 0.68
C TYR A 73 0.32 -16.58 1.14
N GLU A 74 -0.61 -16.65 0.20
CA GLU A 74 -2.03 -16.94 0.44
C GLU A 74 -2.49 -18.27 -0.19
N ASP A 75 -1.56 -19.02 -0.77
CA ASP A 75 -1.76 -20.29 -1.51
C ASP A 75 -2.38 -20.14 -2.91
N TRP A 76 -2.13 -19.02 -3.60
CA TRP A 76 -2.60 -18.76 -4.98
C TRP A 76 -4.13 -18.75 -5.15
N VAL A 77 -4.84 -18.38 -4.09
CA VAL A 77 -6.28 -18.16 -3.98
C VAL A 77 -6.60 -16.66 -4.14
N GLU A 78 -7.10 -16.27 -5.31
CA GLU A 78 -7.31 -14.85 -5.69
C GLU A 78 -8.26 -14.10 -4.73
N ALA A 79 -9.21 -14.81 -4.14
CA ALA A 79 -10.14 -14.28 -3.15
C ALA A 79 -9.44 -13.78 -1.87
N ASN A 80 -8.27 -14.36 -1.54
CA ASN A 80 -7.50 -14.04 -0.35
C ASN A 80 -6.39 -13.00 -0.59
N ALA A 81 -6.20 -12.58 -1.84
CA ALA A 81 -5.16 -11.62 -2.20
C ALA A 81 -5.27 -10.33 -1.36
N GLU A 82 -4.17 -9.83 -0.85
CA GLU A 82 -4.09 -8.53 -0.19
C GLU A 82 -4.01 -7.43 -1.26
N SER A 83 -4.57 -6.26 -0.94
CA SER A 83 -4.60 -5.12 -1.85
C SER A 83 -3.53 -4.08 -1.50
N LEU A 84 -2.87 -3.53 -2.51
CA LEU A 84 -2.13 -2.28 -2.43
C LEU A 84 -3.02 -1.16 -2.93
N ILE A 85 -2.98 0.00 -2.27
CA ILE A 85 -3.82 1.15 -2.54
C ILE A 85 -3.02 2.28 -3.19
N SER A 86 -3.61 2.91 -4.21
CA SER A 86 -3.19 4.21 -4.74
C SER A 86 -4.32 5.21 -4.45
N PRO A 87 -4.24 6.00 -3.36
CA PRO A 87 -5.32 6.92 -2.96
C PRO A 87 -5.66 7.97 -4.02
N THR A 88 -4.71 8.26 -4.89
CA THR A 88 -4.81 9.25 -5.95
C THR A 88 -4.73 8.65 -7.35
N SER A 89 -4.69 7.31 -7.51
CA SER A 89 -4.53 6.64 -8.81
C SER A 89 -3.41 7.22 -9.68
N ASN A 90 -2.32 7.66 -9.05
CA ASN A 90 -1.16 8.24 -9.73
C ASN A 90 -0.15 7.17 -10.22
N GLY A 91 -0.56 5.90 -10.20
CA GLY A 91 0.30 4.75 -10.54
C GLY A 91 1.24 4.32 -9.42
N ILE A 92 1.21 4.96 -8.25
CA ILE A 92 1.96 4.55 -7.05
C ILE A 92 1.00 3.85 -6.10
N TYR A 93 1.30 2.60 -5.77
CA TYR A 93 0.49 1.75 -4.90
C TYR A 93 1.31 1.31 -3.69
N THR A 94 0.72 1.39 -2.51
CA THR A 94 1.34 0.94 -1.27
C THR A 94 0.45 -0.05 -0.53
N GLY A 95 1.03 -1.05 0.12
CA GLY A 95 0.29 -1.99 0.97
C GLY A 95 1.24 -2.86 1.77
N ILE A 96 0.74 -3.49 2.82
CA ILE A 96 1.54 -4.38 3.68
C ILE A 96 1.12 -5.82 3.42
N ILE A 97 2.09 -6.67 3.13
CA ILE A 97 1.87 -8.11 2.94
C ILE A 97 2.71 -8.86 3.97
N ASN A 98 2.09 -9.86 4.61
CA ASN A 98 2.79 -10.83 5.43
C ASN A 98 3.17 -12.03 4.57
N PHE A 99 4.47 -12.22 4.32
CA PHE A 99 4.98 -13.37 3.60
C PHE A 99 5.42 -14.47 4.58
N PRO A 100 4.79 -15.66 4.58
CA PRO A 100 5.28 -16.80 5.35
C PRO A 100 6.66 -17.26 4.86
N GLU A 101 7.37 -18.01 5.70
CA GLU A 101 8.60 -18.70 5.29
C GLU A 101 8.35 -19.57 4.05
N GLU A 102 9.33 -19.59 3.14
CA GLU A 102 9.27 -20.29 1.85
C GLU A 102 8.15 -19.88 0.87
N LYS A 103 7.25 -18.97 1.27
CA LYS A 103 6.10 -18.51 0.46
C LYS A 103 6.27 -17.06 0.02
N LEU A 104 7.37 -16.79 -0.67
CA LEU A 104 7.82 -15.44 -1.00
C LEU A 104 7.46 -14.97 -2.42
N THR A 105 6.86 -15.82 -3.26
CA THR A 105 6.58 -15.48 -4.67
C THR A 105 5.14 -15.04 -4.87
N PHE A 106 4.94 -14.06 -5.76
CA PHE A 106 3.62 -13.51 -6.09
C PHE A 106 3.65 -12.77 -7.43
N LYS A 107 2.48 -12.36 -7.91
CA LYS A 107 2.31 -11.37 -8.98
C LYS A 107 1.37 -10.26 -8.52
N LEU A 108 1.42 -9.12 -9.21
CA LEU A 108 0.51 -8.01 -8.95
C LEU A 108 -0.52 -7.93 -10.07
N THR A 109 -1.79 -7.83 -9.76
CA THR A 109 -2.88 -7.81 -10.74
C THR A 109 -3.75 -6.57 -10.56
N PRO A 110 -4.27 -5.95 -11.63
CA PRO A 110 -5.21 -4.84 -11.52
C PRO A 110 -6.58 -5.23 -10.92
N GLU A 111 -6.94 -6.51 -11.06
CA GLU A 111 -8.17 -7.10 -10.54
C GLU A 111 -7.82 -8.42 -9.83
N ARG A 112 -8.72 -8.98 -9.02
CA ARG A 112 -8.54 -10.29 -8.36
C ARG A 112 -8.72 -11.46 -9.34
N ASN A 113 -7.99 -11.43 -10.44
CA ASN A 113 -7.97 -12.45 -11.48
C ASN A 113 -6.65 -12.38 -12.26
N TRP A 114 -6.43 -13.37 -13.11
CA TRP A 114 -5.22 -13.52 -13.92
C TRP A 114 -5.31 -12.89 -15.31
N SER A 115 -6.37 -12.13 -15.61
CA SER A 115 -6.53 -11.56 -16.95
C SER A 115 -5.39 -10.61 -17.31
N ASN A 116 -4.85 -9.90 -16.32
CA ASN A 116 -3.67 -9.08 -16.47
C ASN A 116 -2.80 -9.16 -15.21
N SER A 117 -1.48 -9.17 -15.38
CA SER A 117 -0.56 -9.22 -14.25
C SER A 117 0.75 -8.48 -14.53
N TYR A 118 1.38 -8.00 -13.48
CA TYR A 118 2.77 -7.59 -13.48
C TYR A 118 3.62 -8.72 -12.89
N GLY A 119 4.67 -9.10 -13.61
CA GLY A 119 5.72 -10.00 -13.15
C GLY A 119 7.06 -9.28 -13.02
N GLU A 120 8.07 -9.97 -12.51
CA GLU A 120 9.43 -9.45 -12.35
C GLU A 120 10.30 -9.77 -13.58
N THR A 121 11.13 -8.81 -13.97
CA THR A 121 12.17 -9.01 -15.01
C THR A 121 13.55 -9.15 -14.40
N GLU A 122 13.83 -8.35 -13.39
CA GLU A 122 15.00 -8.38 -12.53
C GLU A 122 14.59 -7.79 -11.16
N PRO A 123 15.35 -8.04 -10.07
CA PRO A 123 15.00 -7.56 -8.74
C PRO A 123 14.59 -6.09 -8.71
N GLY A 124 13.35 -5.82 -8.32
CA GLY A 124 12.81 -4.45 -8.21
C GLY A 124 12.27 -3.84 -9.51
N LYS A 125 12.28 -4.58 -10.63
CA LYS A 125 11.72 -4.17 -11.92
C LYS A 125 10.56 -5.07 -12.35
N ILE A 126 9.42 -4.45 -12.59
CA ILE A 126 8.20 -5.15 -13.01
C ILE A 126 7.88 -4.92 -14.48
N VAL A 127 7.13 -5.83 -15.09
CA VAL A 127 6.63 -5.69 -16.47
C VAL A 127 5.18 -6.14 -16.55
N TYR A 128 4.35 -5.37 -17.26
CA TYR A 128 2.96 -5.70 -17.49
C TYR A 128 2.80 -6.83 -18.51
N ASN A 129 1.96 -7.80 -18.19
CA ASN A 129 1.66 -9.01 -18.97
C ASN A 129 2.91 -9.77 -19.44
N GLY A 130 3.89 -9.88 -18.55
CA GLY A 130 5.12 -10.63 -18.76
C GLY A 130 5.86 -10.86 -17.44
N GLY A 131 7.12 -11.28 -17.53
CA GLY A 131 7.97 -11.51 -16.37
C GLY A 131 7.61 -12.78 -15.58
N GLN A 132 8.59 -13.20 -14.78
CA GLN A 132 8.43 -14.30 -13.83
C GLN A 132 7.66 -13.83 -12.59
N ASP A 133 7.46 -14.71 -11.63
CA ASP A 133 6.90 -14.31 -10.33
C ASP A 133 7.85 -13.35 -9.62
N ILE A 134 7.27 -12.34 -9.00
CA ILE A 134 7.98 -11.40 -8.14
C ILE A 134 8.34 -12.13 -6.85
N LYS A 135 9.59 -12.00 -6.39
CA LYS A 135 10.04 -12.60 -5.13
C LYS A 135 10.27 -11.53 -4.06
N ALA A 136 9.54 -11.65 -2.95
CA ALA A 136 9.78 -10.84 -1.76
C ALA A 136 11.18 -11.13 -1.17
N PRO A 137 11.88 -10.12 -0.62
CA PRO A 137 13.26 -10.26 -0.18
C PRO A 137 13.43 -11.12 1.09
N ARG A 138 12.38 -11.25 1.91
CA ARG A 138 12.37 -12.04 3.14
C ARG A 138 10.93 -12.38 3.55
N ALA A 139 10.79 -13.33 4.48
CA ALA A 139 9.54 -13.60 5.19
C ALA A 139 9.22 -12.48 6.21
N GLY A 140 7.95 -12.40 6.62
CA GLY A 140 7.38 -11.45 7.57
C GLY A 140 6.59 -10.32 6.91
N ASN A 141 6.15 -9.34 7.71
CA ASN A 141 5.45 -8.16 7.22
C ASN A 141 6.42 -7.23 6.47
N LEU A 142 6.08 -6.91 5.23
CA LEU A 142 6.77 -5.96 4.36
C LEU A 142 5.77 -4.97 3.80
N GLU A 143 6.09 -3.68 3.89
CA GLU A 143 5.38 -2.67 3.11
C GLU A 143 6.00 -2.63 1.71
N LEU A 144 5.14 -2.79 0.71
CA LEU A 144 5.47 -2.71 -0.70
C LEU A 144 5.14 -1.31 -1.21
N GLU A 145 6.02 -0.76 -2.04
CA GLU A 145 5.72 0.39 -2.89
C GLU A 145 5.91 -0.01 -4.35
N VAL A 146 4.85 0.07 -5.13
CA VAL A 146 4.83 -0.28 -6.55
C VAL A 146 4.56 0.97 -7.36
N ASN A 147 5.42 1.26 -8.34
CA ASN A 147 5.23 2.35 -9.28
C ASN A 147 5.06 1.76 -10.70
N THR A 148 3.83 1.76 -11.20
CA THR A 148 3.50 1.19 -12.52
C THR A 148 3.89 2.11 -13.68
N THR A 149 4.19 3.38 -13.41
CA THR A 149 4.69 4.32 -14.43
C THR A 149 6.20 4.14 -14.64
N ALA A 150 6.93 3.95 -13.53
CA ALA A 150 8.37 3.68 -13.53
C ALA A 150 8.72 2.20 -13.69
N ASN A 151 7.72 1.31 -13.62
CA ASN A 151 7.87 -0.14 -13.64
C ASN A 151 8.82 -0.65 -12.54
N THR A 152 8.63 -0.16 -11.32
CA THR A 152 9.45 -0.54 -10.15
C THR A 152 8.62 -1.08 -8.99
N ILE A 153 9.24 -1.93 -8.18
CA ILE A 153 8.74 -2.36 -6.88
C ILE A 153 9.87 -2.23 -5.85
N SER A 154 9.53 -1.78 -4.65
CA SER A 154 10.44 -1.72 -3.51
C SER A 154 9.77 -2.20 -2.23
N TYR A 155 10.59 -2.53 -1.24
CA TYR A 155 10.15 -3.13 0.02
C TYR A 155 10.78 -2.38 1.20
N LYS A 156 10.04 -2.24 2.29
CA LYS A 156 10.56 -1.78 3.57
C LYS A 156 9.95 -2.56 4.73
N ASP A 157 10.71 -2.66 5.82
CA ASP A 157 10.23 -3.29 7.04
C ASP A 157 9.09 -2.47 7.65
N HIS A 158 7.94 -3.10 7.78
CA HIS A 158 6.79 -2.53 8.46
C HIS A 158 6.04 -3.63 9.18
N SER A 159 6.43 -3.91 10.42
CA SER A 159 5.72 -4.79 11.33
C SER A 159 5.26 -4.01 12.56
N TRP A 160 4.14 -4.44 13.12
CA TRP A 160 3.75 -4.14 14.48
C TRP A 160 3.55 -5.44 15.22
N GLY A 161 4.05 -5.48 16.45
CA GLY A 161 3.88 -6.62 17.35
C GLY A 161 3.46 -6.16 18.74
N ILE A 162 2.97 -7.11 19.53
CA ILE A 162 2.86 -6.94 20.98
C ILE A 162 4.06 -7.57 21.67
N ILE A 163 4.52 -6.95 22.74
CA ILE A 163 5.59 -7.44 23.62
C ILE A 163 5.17 -7.18 25.07
N GLY A 164 5.56 -8.05 26.00
CA GLY A 164 5.30 -7.83 27.42
C GLY A 164 5.11 -9.12 28.21
N SER A 165 5.08 -8.99 29.55
CA SER A 165 4.96 -10.12 30.48
C SER A 165 3.69 -10.97 30.28
N ALA A 166 2.63 -10.40 29.69
CA ALA A 166 1.42 -11.13 29.35
C ALA A 166 1.53 -11.93 28.03
N THR A 167 2.53 -11.65 27.20
CA THR A 167 2.68 -12.26 25.87
C THR A 167 3.42 -13.61 25.93
N PRO A 168 3.25 -14.51 24.93
CA PRO A 168 3.93 -15.82 24.92
C PRO A 168 5.46 -15.75 24.97
N LYS A 169 6.05 -14.63 24.55
CA LYS A 169 7.50 -14.42 24.45
C LYS A 169 8.03 -13.42 25.49
N GLY A 170 7.19 -13.01 26.46
CA GLY A 170 7.58 -12.07 27.50
C GLY A 170 8.11 -10.74 26.94
N TRP A 171 9.17 -10.23 27.56
CA TRP A 171 9.91 -9.04 27.09
C TRP A 171 11.09 -9.40 26.18
N ASP A 172 11.23 -10.66 25.76
CA ASP A 172 12.37 -11.11 24.96
C ASP A 172 12.15 -10.88 23.46
N ALA A 173 10.91 -11.06 22.97
CA ALA A 173 10.57 -10.89 21.56
C ALA A 173 9.10 -10.53 21.34
N ASP A 174 8.80 -9.94 20.17
CA ASP A 174 7.42 -9.56 19.84
C ASP A 174 6.63 -10.76 19.32
N THR A 175 5.32 -10.70 19.55
CA THR A 175 4.33 -11.49 18.81
C THR A 175 3.74 -10.61 17.71
N ASP A 176 4.05 -10.94 16.47
CA ASP A 176 3.67 -10.13 15.30
C ASP A 176 2.17 -10.09 15.09
N MET A 177 1.68 -8.90 14.74
CA MET A 177 0.31 -8.67 14.29
C MET A 177 0.25 -8.80 12.76
N LYS A 178 -0.95 -9.06 12.24
CA LYS A 178 -1.26 -9.00 10.80
C LYS A 178 -1.93 -7.68 10.48
N PHE A 179 -1.50 -7.00 9.41
CA PHE A 179 -2.19 -5.82 8.91
C PHE A 179 -3.42 -6.22 8.10
N ASP A 180 -4.54 -5.55 8.34
CA ASP A 180 -5.77 -5.63 7.56
C ASP A 180 -5.80 -4.44 6.60
N ASN A 181 -5.44 -4.66 5.34
CA ASN A 181 -5.36 -3.59 4.34
C ASN A 181 -6.73 -2.94 4.05
N ALA A 182 -7.84 -3.67 4.21
CA ALA A 182 -9.16 -3.13 3.93
C ALA A 182 -9.60 -2.13 5.01
N ASN A 183 -9.33 -2.45 6.28
CA ASN A 183 -9.72 -1.62 7.42
C ASN A 183 -8.60 -0.70 7.91
N GLN A 184 -7.38 -0.83 7.39
CA GLN A 184 -6.19 -0.06 7.78
C GLN A 184 -5.86 -0.19 9.28
N VAL A 185 -6.01 -1.40 9.83
CA VAL A 185 -5.75 -1.71 11.25
C VAL A 185 -4.85 -2.93 11.38
N TRP A 186 -4.17 -3.09 12.52
CA TRP A 186 -3.45 -4.31 12.85
C TRP A 186 -4.30 -5.20 13.74
N LYS A 187 -4.27 -6.52 13.48
CA LYS A 187 -5.05 -7.53 14.19
C LYS A 187 -4.17 -8.66 14.68
N LEU A 188 -4.51 -9.20 15.85
CA LEU A 188 -3.87 -10.38 16.42
C LEU A 188 -4.85 -11.15 17.31
N THR A 189 -4.99 -12.45 17.07
CA THR A 189 -5.60 -13.38 18.04
C THR A 189 -4.49 -14.11 18.78
N VAL A 190 -4.43 -13.98 20.10
CA VAL A 190 -3.32 -14.52 20.90
C VAL A 190 -3.77 -14.91 22.31
N SER A 191 -3.16 -15.95 22.87
CA SER A 191 -3.30 -16.29 24.29
C SER A 191 -2.40 -15.39 25.15
N LEU A 192 -3.00 -14.71 26.12
CA LEU A 192 -2.30 -13.85 27.08
C LEU A 192 -2.45 -14.38 28.50
N THR A 193 -1.46 -14.12 29.35
CA THR A 193 -1.53 -14.29 30.82
C THR A 193 -1.88 -12.96 31.50
N ALA A 194 -2.08 -12.99 32.82
CA ALA A 194 -2.16 -11.75 33.58
C ALA A 194 -0.78 -11.06 33.59
N GLY A 195 -0.74 -9.78 33.27
CA GLY A 195 0.52 -9.04 33.12
C GLY A 195 0.33 -7.78 32.29
N GLU A 196 1.31 -7.48 31.46
CA GLU A 196 1.35 -6.24 30.69
C GLU A 196 1.73 -6.48 29.23
N ILE A 197 1.29 -5.59 28.34
CA ILE A 197 1.71 -5.53 26.94
C ILE A 197 2.06 -4.11 26.51
N LYS A 198 2.86 -4.00 25.45
CA LYS A 198 3.12 -2.80 24.66
C LYS A 198 3.07 -3.14 23.17
N PHE A 199 2.75 -2.14 22.34
CA PHE A 199 2.88 -2.25 20.89
C PHE A 199 4.23 -1.70 20.45
N ARG A 200 4.93 -2.40 19.58
CA ARG A 200 6.26 -2.02 19.10
C ARG A 200 6.36 -2.16 17.59
N LYS A 201 6.93 -1.15 16.93
CA LYS A 201 7.16 -1.16 15.48
C LYS A 201 8.48 -1.84 15.18
N ASN A 202 8.52 -2.70 14.16
CA ASN A 202 9.75 -3.27 13.63
C ASN A 202 10.65 -3.94 14.69
N HIS A 203 10.06 -4.51 15.74
CA HIS A 203 10.79 -5.12 16.86
C HIS A 203 11.79 -4.18 17.55
N ASP A 204 11.58 -2.87 17.47
CA ASP A 204 12.49 -1.84 17.97
C ASP A 204 11.79 -0.82 18.88
N TRP A 205 12.49 -0.41 19.94
CA TRP A 205 11.92 0.51 20.93
C TRP A 205 11.74 1.94 20.42
N GLY A 206 12.30 2.31 19.27
CA GLY A 206 12.24 3.66 18.71
C GLY A 206 10.81 4.16 18.52
N THR A 207 9.91 3.35 17.95
CA THR A 207 8.47 3.66 17.87
C THR A 207 7.66 2.60 18.59
N ASN A 208 7.10 2.97 19.74
CA ASN A 208 6.28 2.08 20.55
C ASN A 208 5.09 2.84 21.14
N PHE A 209 4.00 2.12 21.42
CA PHE A 209 2.80 2.65 22.03
C PHE A 209 2.43 1.83 23.25
N GLY A 210 2.12 2.57 24.32
CA GLY A 210 1.36 2.08 25.45
C GLY A 210 -0.04 2.66 25.42
N GLY A 211 -0.75 2.61 26.54
CA GLY A 211 -2.09 3.17 26.60
C GLY A 211 -2.89 2.76 27.82
N THR A 212 -4.11 3.27 27.87
CA THR A 212 -5.10 2.87 28.86
C THR A 212 -6.51 3.04 28.28
N ASN A 213 -7.46 2.23 28.74
CA ASN A 213 -8.88 2.32 28.37
C ASN A 213 -9.13 2.41 26.85
N GLY A 214 -8.37 1.66 26.05
CA GLY A 214 -8.52 1.61 24.60
C GLY A 214 -7.94 2.81 23.83
N THR A 215 -7.25 3.73 24.51
CA THR A 215 -6.56 4.87 23.89
C THR A 215 -5.05 4.64 23.87
N LEU A 216 -4.42 4.84 22.72
CA LEU A 216 -2.97 4.72 22.55
C LEU A 216 -2.26 6.03 22.92
N ALA A 217 -1.07 5.89 23.49
CA ALA A 217 -0.13 6.99 23.68
C ALA A 217 1.26 6.57 23.21
N ALA A 218 1.88 7.39 22.36
CA ALA A 218 3.26 7.19 21.92
C ALA A 218 4.21 7.19 23.12
N GLY A 219 4.99 6.13 23.29
CA GLY A 219 5.85 5.93 24.46
C GLY A 219 5.10 5.75 25.79
N GLY A 220 3.78 5.63 25.77
CA GLY A 220 2.93 5.59 26.97
C GLY A 220 3.19 4.40 27.90
N ALA A 221 2.47 4.38 29.03
CA ALA A 221 2.56 3.30 30.01
C ALA A 221 2.10 1.94 29.44
N ASN A 222 2.64 0.85 29.97
CA ASN A 222 2.25 -0.50 29.56
C ASN A 222 0.73 -0.72 29.77
N ILE A 223 0.12 -1.51 28.88
CA ILE A 223 -1.30 -1.84 28.92
C ILE A 223 -1.47 -3.09 29.77
N ALA A 224 -2.24 -2.99 30.85
CA ALA A 224 -2.51 -4.11 31.74
C ALA A 224 -3.46 -5.13 31.10
N VAL A 225 -3.12 -6.41 31.22
CA VAL A 225 -3.97 -7.56 30.92
C VAL A 225 -4.34 -8.20 32.26
N ALA A 226 -5.57 -7.96 32.72
CA ALA A 226 -5.97 -8.36 34.08
C ALA A 226 -6.13 -9.88 34.23
N ASN A 227 -6.60 -10.57 33.19
CA ASN A 227 -6.96 -11.98 33.25
C ASN A 227 -6.35 -12.76 32.10
N ALA A 228 -5.87 -13.96 32.38
CA ALA A 228 -5.44 -14.88 31.34
C ALA A 228 -6.62 -15.28 30.42
N GLY A 229 -6.31 -15.52 29.15
CA GLY A 229 -7.25 -16.03 28.14
C GLY A 229 -6.83 -15.69 26.71
N THR A 230 -7.65 -16.09 25.75
CA THR A 230 -7.44 -15.74 24.35
C THR A 230 -8.10 -14.40 24.06
N TYR A 231 -7.36 -13.49 23.44
CA TYR A 231 -7.82 -12.16 23.07
C TYR A 231 -7.75 -11.96 21.57
N ASP A 232 -8.77 -11.30 21.03
CA ASP A 232 -8.69 -10.59 19.77
C ASP A 232 -8.27 -9.14 20.05
N ILE A 233 -7.14 -8.75 19.48
CA ILE A 233 -6.54 -7.43 19.61
C ILE A 233 -6.69 -6.72 18.27
N VAL A 234 -7.22 -5.50 18.29
CA VAL A 234 -7.23 -4.59 17.14
C VAL A 234 -6.56 -3.29 17.56
N VAL A 235 -5.66 -2.77 16.73
CA VAL A 235 -5.03 -1.47 16.95
C VAL A 235 -5.11 -0.61 15.69
N ASP A 236 -5.54 0.63 15.88
CA ASP A 236 -5.65 1.66 14.85
C ASP A 236 -4.78 2.84 15.26
N PHE A 237 -3.61 2.95 14.63
CA PHE A 237 -2.67 4.05 14.87
C PHE A 237 -3.13 5.37 14.24
N ASN A 238 -4.04 5.35 13.28
CA ASN A 238 -4.61 6.58 12.71
C ASN A 238 -5.63 7.20 13.68
N ALA A 239 -6.45 6.35 14.31
CA ALA A 239 -7.39 6.77 15.34
C ALA A 239 -6.76 6.88 16.74
N ASN A 240 -5.53 6.40 16.93
CA ASN A 240 -4.86 6.24 18.23
C ASN A 240 -5.71 5.42 19.22
N THR A 241 -6.31 4.32 18.75
CA THR A 241 -7.14 3.45 19.59
C THR A 241 -6.72 1.98 19.50
N TYR A 242 -7.09 1.22 20.52
CA TYR A 242 -6.91 -0.23 20.53
C TYR A 242 -8.06 -0.92 21.28
N THR A 243 -8.29 -2.20 20.98
CA THR A 243 -9.22 -3.06 21.71
C THR A 243 -8.53 -4.35 22.12
N LEU A 244 -8.86 -4.85 23.32
CA LEU A 244 -8.52 -6.19 23.80
C LEU A 244 -9.84 -6.89 24.14
N THR A 245 -10.32 -7.72 23.22
CA THR A 245 -11.59 -8.44 23.41
C THR A 245 -11.29 -9.90 23.76
N LYS A 246 -11.62 -10.31 24.99
CA LYS A 246 -11.47 -11.70 25.41
C LYS A 246 -12.51 -12.58 24.70
N LYS A 247 -12.09 -13.74 24.21
CA LYS A 247 -12.96 -14.80 23.67
C LYS A 247 -13.59 -15.65 24.77
#